data_AF-A0A972QP36-F1
#
_entry.id   AF-A0A972QP36-F1
#
_cell.length_a   1.000
_cell.length_b   1.000
_cell.length_c   1.000
_cell.angle_alpha   90.00
_cell.angle_beta   90.00
_cell.angle_gamma   90.00
#
_symmetry.space_group_name_H-M   'P 1'
#
loop_
_entity.id
_entity.type
_entity.pdbx_description
1 polymer ?
#
loop_
_entity_poly.entity_id
_entity_poly.type
_entity_poly.pdbx_seq_one_letter_code
_entity_poly.pdbx_strand_id
1 'polypeptide(L)'
;MGILKRHPAKALGLGITVIFLLLGFLRMDFLDTMELKFYDLMMELRSDPQSPSDVVIVDIDDDSIDKLGRWPWPRSLLAQGLNKISAGNPRVVGLNFILSESEESAGLKVLRDMEALFSKTVLDQAGEKGQIFLNAMQSAEEKLDNDKKLT
;
A
#
# COMPACT_ATOMS: atom_id res chain seq x y z
N MET A 1 12.24 45.90 -46.89
CA MET A 1 11.20 46.53 -46.03
C MET A 1 9.84 46.65 -46.75
N GLY A 2 9.33 45.58 -47.39
CA GLY A 2 8.10 45.65 -48.21
C GLY A 2 6.96 44.71 -47.81
N ILE A 3 7.21 43.77 -46.88
CA ILE A 3 6.23 42.72 -46.51
C ILE A 3 5.38 43.19 -45.31
N LEU A 4 5.96 43.96 -44.39
CA LEU A 4 5.29 44.44 -43.17
C LEU A 4 4.11 45.39 -43.45
N LYS A 5 4.19 46.18 -44.54
CA LYS A 5 3.17 47.16 -44.92
C LYS A 5 1.98 46.57 -45.69
N ARG A 6 2.13 45.36 -46.26
CA ARG A 6 1.11 44.73 -47.13
C ARG A 6 0.15 43.82 -46.37
N HIS A 7 0.61 43.19 -45.29
CA HIS A 7 -0.21 42.33 -44.43
C HIS A 7 0.19 42.46 -42.94
N PRO A 8 -0.21 43.56 -42.27
CA PRO A 8 0.19 43.83 -40.88
C PRO A 8 -0.26 42.72 -39.92
N ALA A 9 -1.42 42.10 -40.18
CA ALA A 9 -1.94 40.99 -39.39
C ALA A 9 -1.03 39.74 -39.43
N LYS A 10 -0.41 39.44 -40.58
CA LYS A 10 0.49 38.27 -40.71
C LYS A 10 1.83 38.51 -40.01
N ALA A 11 2.34 39.74 -40.06
CA ALA A 11 3.54 40.13 -39.34
C ALA A 11 3.33 40.09 -37.83
N LEU A 12 2.15 40.54 -37.35
CA LEU A 12 1.77 40.46 -35.94
C LEU A 12 1.66 39.00 -35.47
N GLY A 13 0.97 38.15 -36.24
CA GLY A 13 0.84 36.73 -35.94
C GLY A 13 2.18 36.02 -35.86
N LEU A 14 3.07 36.25 -36.84
CA LEU A 14 4.43 35.70 -36.83
C LEU A 14 5.23 36.16 -35.62
N GLY A 15 5.12 37.45 -35.26
CA GLY A 15 5.77 38.01 -34.08
C GLY A 15 5.32 37.33 -32.79
N ILE A 16 4.01 37.13 -32.62
CA ILE A 16 3.44 36.41 -31.48
C ILE A 16 3.96 34.97 -31.44
N THR A 17 3.93 34.23 -32.56
CA THR A 17 4.43 32.85 -32.62
C THR A 17 5.90 32.75 -32.22
N VAL A 18 6.75 33.67 -32.71
CA VAL A 18 8.19 33.68 -32.36
C VAL A 18 8.40 34.00 -30.88
N ILE A 19 7.60 34.90 -30.30
CA ILE A 19 7.65 35.20 -28.86
C ILE A 19 7.29 33.96 -28.03
N PHE A 20 6.20 33.25 -28.34
CA PHE A 20 5.82 32.04 -27.62
C PHE A 20 6.86 30.92 -27.77
N LEU A 21 7.46 30.76 -28.95
CA LEU A 21 8.55 29.80 -29.16
C LEU A 21 9.79 30.16 -28.35
N LEU A 22 10.16 31.44 -28.28
CA LEU A 22 11.28 31.90 -27.44
C LEU A 22 11.01 31.69 -25.95
N LEU A 23 9.80 32.03 -25.48
CA LEU A 23 9.39 31.81 -24.10
C LEU A 23 9.43 30.31 -23.73
N GLY A 24 8.97 29.43 -24.63
CA GLY A 24 9.03 27.99 -24.43
C GLY A 24 10.45 27.42 -24.50
N PHE A 25 11.30 27.96 -25.37
CA PHE A 25 12.70 27.52 -25.49
C PHE A 25 13.56 27.98 -24.31
N LEU A 26 13.28 29.14 -23.74
CA LEU A 26 13.99 29.70 -22.60
C LEU A 26 13.57 29.10 -21.25
N ARG A 27 12.61 28.16 -21.22
CA ARG A 27 12.09 27.46 -20.02
C ARG A 27 12.09 28.36 -18.79
N MET A 28 11.25 29.39 -18.83
CA MET A 28 11.13 30.33 -17.74
C MET A 28 10.51 29.64 -16.52
N ASP A 29 11.28 29.41 -15.46
CA ASP A 29 10.81 28.80 -14.19
C ASP A 29 9.53 29.48 -13.62
N PHE A 30 9.33 30.76 -13.96
CA PHE A 30 8.13 31.52 -13.63
C PHE A 30 6.86 30.94 -14.26
N LEU A 31 6.90 30.51 -15.53
CA LEU A 31 5.74 29.93 -16.22
C LEU A 31 5.35 28.58 -15.60
N ASP A 32 6.34 27.74 -15.28
CA ASP A 32 6.11 26.45 -14.62
C ASP A 32 5.48 26.64 -13.23
N THR A 33 5.97 27.62 -12.46
CA THR A 33 5.38 27.95 -11.15
C THR A 33 3.95 28.47 -11.28
N MET A 34 3.66 29.27 -12.32
CA MET A 34 2.30 29.73 -12.59
C MET A 34 1.40 28.57 -12.99
N GLU A 35 1.86 27.67 -13.85
CA GLU A 35 1.13 26.46 -14.24
C GLU A 35 0.76 25.62 -13.02
N LEU A 36 1.71 25.33 -12.14
CA LEU A 36 1.46 24.56 -10.90
C LEU A 36 0.41 25.23 -10.02
N LYS A 37 0.47 26.56 -9.85
CA LYS A 37 -0.54 27.29 -9.07
C LYS A 37 -1.92 27.25 -9.72
N PHE A 38 -1.99 27.37 -11.05
CA PHE A 38 -3.24 27.25 -11.78
C PHE A 38 -3.80 25.83 -11.69
N TYR A 39 -2.93 24.81 -11.72
CA TYR A 39 -3.30 23.42 -11.53
C TYR A 39 -3.90 23.19 -10.15
N ASP A 40 -3.22 23.67 -9.09
CA ASP A 40 -3.71 23.56 -7.71
C ASP A 40 -5.07 24.25 -7.54
N LEU A 41 -5.22 25.47 -8.06
CA LEU A 41 -6.49 26.19 -8.03
C LEU A 41 -7.60 25.44 -8.78
N MET A 42 -7.29 24.91 -9.96
CA MET A 42 -8.25 24.12 -10.73
C MET A 42 -8.62 22.84 -9.99
N MET A 43 -7.69 22.21 -9.27
CA MET A 43 -7.94 21.02 -8.47
C MET A 43 -8.81 21.32 -7.25
N GLU A 44 -8.57 22.45 -6.58
CA GLU A 44 -9.41 22.95 -5.49
C GLU A 44 -10.83 23.27 -5.99
N LEU A 45 -10.96 23.99 -7.10
CA LEU A 45 -12.27 24.33 -7.69
C LEU A 45 -13.02 23.10 -8.22
N ARG A 46 -12.29 22.07 -8.66
CA ARG A 46 -12.85 20.80 -9.14
C ARG A 46 -13.06 19.78 -8.03
N SER A 47 -12.58 20.05 -6.81
CA SER A 47 -12.83 19.18 -5.68
C SER A 47 -14.34 19.15 -5.42
N ASP A 48 -14.97 18.10 -5.93
CA ASP A 48 -16.38 17.85 -5.70
C ASP A 48 -16.52 17.44 -4.24
N PRO A 49 -17.23 18.20 -3.38
CA PRO A 49 -17.50 17.76 -2.03
C PRO A 49 -18.33 16.47 -2.01
N GLN A 50 -18.90 16.05 -3.14
CA GLN A 50 -19.57 14.76 -3.33
C GLN A 50 -18.65 13.73 -4.01
N SER A 51 -17.48 13.47 -3.42
CA SER A 51 -16.82 12.19 -3.67
C SER A 51 -17.83 11.06 -3.39
N PRO A 52 -17.96 10.04 -4.25
CA PRO A 52 -18.98 9.01 -4.06
C PRO A 52 -18.91 8.43 -2.65
N SER A 53 -19.98 8.55 -1.88
CA SER A 53 -20.10 8.01 -0.51
C SER A 53 -19.93 6.48 -0.46
N ASP A 54 -19.89 5.85 -1.62
CA ASP A 54 -19.97 4.40 -1.80
C ASP A 54 -18.59 3.73 -1.73
N VAL A 55 -17.50 4.51 -1.71
CA VAL A 55 -16.12 4.00 -1.63
C VAL A 55 -15.47 4.46 -0.34
N VAL A 56 -15.07 3.48 0.49
CA VAL A 56 -14.28 3.70 1.70
C VAL A 56 -12.86 3.24 1.44
N ILE A 57 -11.90 4.14 1.64
CA ILE A 57 -10.47 3.82 1.59
C ILE A 57 -10.00 3.57 3.02
N VAL A 58 -9.40 2.41 3.25
CA VAL A 58 -8.75 2.05 4.50
C VAL A 58 -7.25 2.02 4.23
N ASP A 59 -6.52 2.97 4.82
CA ASP A 59 -5.08 3.10 4.65
C ASP A 59 -4.31 2.53 5.85
N ILE A 60 -3.03 2.25 5.65
CA ILE A 60 -2.08 1.86 6.68
C ILE A 60 -1.12 3.02 6.86
N ASP A 61 -1.41 3.84 7.88
CA ASP A 61 -0.61 4.99 8.26
C ASP A 61 0.46 4.65 9.32
N ASP A 62 1.36 5.62 9.57
CA ASP A 62 2.39 5.50 10.60
C ASP A 62 1.78 5.25 11.99
N ASP A 63 0.65 5.89 12.27
CA ASP A 63 -0.15 5.71 13.49
C ASP A 63 -0.59 4.25 13.71
N SER A 64 -1.01 3.58 12.63
CA SER A 64 -1.40 2.18 12.64
C SER A 64 -0.19 1.27 12.82
N ILE A 65 0.93 1.58 12.18
CA ILE A 65 2.20 0.84 12.33
C ILE A 65 2.72 0.95 13.77
N ASP A 66 2.63 2.12 14.37
CA ASP A 66 3.06 2.33 15.76
C ASP A 66 2.19 1.55 16.75
N LYS A 67 0.88 1.41 16.48
CA LYS A 67 -0.07 0.69 17.35
C LYS A 67 -0.04 -0.82 17.14
N LEU A 68 0.07 -1.28 15.91
CA LEU A 68 -0.07 -2.70 15.52
C LEU A 68 1.26 -3.40 15.30
N GLY A 69 2.35 -2.64 15.24
CA GLY A 69 3.70 -3.12 14.99
C GLY A 69 4.11 -3.00 13.54
N ARG A 70 5.34 -3.47 13.29
CA ARG A 70 6.00 -3.35 11.99
C ARG A 70 5.25 -4.09 10.88
N TRP A 71 4.99 -3.39 9.78
CA TRP A 71 4.55 -3.97 8.51
C TRP A 71 5.67 -4.78 7.84
N PRO A 72 5.39 -5.92 7.14
CA PRO A 72 4.09 -6.53 6.90
C PRO A 72 3.52 -7.23 8.13
N TRP A 73 2.24 -6.99 8.39
CA TRP A 73 1.52 -7.64 9.49
C TRP A 73 1.20 -9.11 9.17
N PRO A 74 1.01 -9.96 10.19
CA PRO A 74 0.57 -11.34 9.99
C PRO A 74 -0.85 -11.40 9.40
N ARG A 75 -1.16 -12.44 8.62
CA ARG A 75 -2.46 -12.61 7.95
C ARG A 75 -3.62 -12.70 8.92
N SER A 76 -3.40 -13.19 10.13
CA SER A 76 -4.42 -13.20 11.17
C SER A 76 -4.87 -11.79 11.56
N LEU A 77 -3.96 -10.81 11.57
CA LEU A 77 -4.31 -9.41 11.84
C LEU A 77 -5.04 -8.79 10.65
N LEU A 78 -4.56 -9.04 9.43
CA LEU A 78 -5.23 -8.61 8.20
C LEU A 78 -6.64 -9.18 8.09
N ALA A 79 -6.84 -10.46 8.40
CA ALA A 79 -8.15 -11.12 8.39
C ALA A 79 -9.10 -10.52 9.44
N GLN A 80 -8.60 -10.17 10.63
CA GLN A 80 -9.41 -9.46 11.63
C GLN A 80 -9.83 -8.07 11.15
N GLY A 81 -8.94 -7.33 10.49
CA GLY A 81 -9.26 -6.05 9.86
C GLY A 81 -10.32 -6.21 8.77
N LEU A 82 -10.13 -7.20 7.89
CA LEU A 82 -11.08 -7.53 6.82
C LEU A 82 -12.45 -7.94 7.38
N ASN A 83 -12.51 -8.72 8.45
CA ASN A 83 -13.78 -9.09 9.10
C ASN A 83 -14.54 -7.87 9.64
N LYS A 84 -13.82 -6.88 10.20
CA LYS A 84 -14.43 -5.62 10.64
C LYS A 84 -14.97 -4.81 9.46
N ILE A 85 -14.24 -4.76 8.35
CA ILE A 85 -14.69 -4.09 7.12
C ILE A 85 -15.92 -4.81 6.54
N SER A 86 -15.87 -6.14 6.48
CA SER A 86 -16.97 -6.98 5.99
C SER A 86 -18.25 -6.84 6.81
N ALA A 87 -18.16 -6.52 8.11
CA ALA A 87 -19.34 -6.23 8.93
C ALA A 87 -20.15 -5.02 8.44
N GLY A 88 -19.53 -4.13 7.65
CA GLY A 88 -20.21 -3.04 6.96
C GLY A 88 -20.99 -3.46 5.70
N ASN A 89 -20.99 -4.74 5.34
CA ASN A 89 -21.60 -5.30 4.13
C ASN A 89 -21.20 -4.56 2.82
N PRO A 90 -19.90 -4.35 2.56
CA PRO A 90 -19.48 -3.74 1.30
C PRO A 90 -19.85 -4.63 0.11
N ARG A 91 -20.15 -4.01 -1.04
CA ARG A 91 -20.43 -4.77 -2.28
C ARG A 91 -19.20 -5.54 -2.77
N VAL A 92 -18.02 -4.94 -2.65
CA VAL A 92 -16.71 -5.48 -3.06
C VAL A 92 -15.66 -4.93 -2.10
N VAL A 93 -14.64 -5.75 -1.79
CA VAL A 93 -13.42 -5.30 -1.09
C VAL A 93 -12.23 -5.52 -2.02
N GLY A 94 -11.50 -4.44 -2.31
CA GLY A 94 -10.25 -4.50 -3.06
C GLY A 94 -9.05 -4.42 -2.11
N LEU A 95 -8.04 -5.27 -2.33
CA LEU A 95 -6.78 -5.21 -1.59
C LEU A 95 -5.69 -4.67 -2.54
N ASN A 96 -4.94 -3.66 -2.08
CA ASN A 96 -3.83 -3.08 -2.84
C ASN A 96 -2.47 -3.66 -2.42
N PHE A 97 -2.43 -4.98 -2.17
CA PHE A 97 -1.21 -5.72 -1.88
C PHE A 97 -1.40 -7.18 -2.28
N ILE A 98 -0.28 -7.86 -2.58
CA ILE A 98 -0.28 -9.24 -3.09
C ILE A 98 0.02 -10.21 -1.95
N LEU A 99 -0.78 -11.29 -1.86
CA LEU A 99 -0.57 -12.42 -0.94
C LEU A 99 -0.35 -13.70 -1.77
N SER A 100 0.81 -13.81 -2.41
CA SER A 100 1.07 -14.89 -3.39
C SER A 100 1.51 -16.22 -2.79
N GLU A 101 2.13 -16.21 -1.61
CA GLU A 101 2.72 -17.40 -0.96
C GLU A 101 1.97 -17.74 0.34
N SER A 102 2.06 -18.95 0.90
CA SER A 102 1.54 -19.19 2.26
C SER A 102 2.39 -18.42 3.29
N GLU A 103 1.79 -17.97 4.40
CA GLU A 103 2.53 -17.25 5.44
C GLU A 103 3.35 -18.26 6.27
N GLU A 104 4.65 -18.38 5.98
CA GLU A 104 5.55 -19.06 6.90
C GLU A 104 6.00 -18.10 8.00
N SER A 105 5.34 -18.16 9.17
CA SER A 105 5.83 -17.38 10.31
C SER A 105 7.22 -17.89 10.73
N ALA A 106 8.20 -17.00 10.83
CA ALA A 106 9.56 -17.37 11.22
C ALA A 106 9.61 -18.10 12.57
N GLY A 107 8.68 -17.76 13.48
CA GLY A 107 8.50 -18.44 14.76
C GLY A 107 7.98 -19.87 14.62
N LEU A 108 7.04 -20.13 13.70
CA LEU A 108 6.54 -21.48 13.46
C LEU A 108 7.65 -22.41 12.98
N LYS A 109 8.48 -21.92 12.05
CA LYS A 109 9.58 -22.69 11.50
C LYS A 109 10.56 -23.09 12.59
N VAL A 110 10.98 -22.12 13.42
CA VAL A 110 11.88 -22.38 14.55
C VAL A 110 11.24 -23.35 15.56
N LEU A 111 9.95 -23.21 15.86
CA LEU A 111 9.25 -24.14 16.77
C LEU A 111 9.21 -25.56 16.22
N ARG A 112 8.90 -25.75 14.93
CA ARG A 112 8.92 -27.05 14.25
C ARG A 112 10.32 -27.67 14.26
N ASP A 113 11.35 -26.87 14.01
CA ASP A 113 12.74 -27.32 14.06
C ASP A 113 13.13 -27.76 15.49
N MET A 114 12.70 -27.01 16.51
CA MET A 114 12.90 -27.36 17.92
C MET A 114 12.15 -28.62 18.32
N GLU A 115 10.90 -28.79 17.89
CA GLU A 115 10.11 -29.99 18.12
C GLU A 115 10.80 -31.22 17.52
N ALA A 116 11.24 -31.12 16.25
CA ALA A 116 11.94 -32.20 15.56
C ALA A 116 13.25 -32.59 16.27
N LEU A 117 14.04 -31.60 16.70
CA LEU A 117 15.26 -31.84 17.47
C LEU A 117 14.96 -32.50 18.81
N PHE A 118 13.97 -32.00 19.56
CA PHE A 118 13.57 -32.55 20.85
C PHE A 118 13.08 -33.99 20.73
N SER A 119 12.21 -34.27 19.76
CA SER A 119 11.69 -35.61 19.49
C SER A 119 12.80 -36.60 19.14
N LYS A 120 13.85 -36.15 18.45
CA LYS A 120 14.97 -37.00 18.02
C LYS A 120 16.01 -37.24 19.12
N THR A 121 16.16 -36.33 20.08
CA THR A 121 17.30 -36.35 21.02
C THR A 121 16.90 -36.60 22.47
N VAL A 122 15.83 -35.99 22.94
CA VAL A 122 15.50 -35.92 24.37
C VAL A 122 14.24 -36.71 24.71
N LEU A 123 13.33 -36.94 23.74
CA LEU A 123 12.05 -37.60 24.01
C LEU A 123 12.21 -39.00 24.65
N ASP A 124 13.08 -39.83 24.08
CA ASP A 124 13.33 -41.18 24.58
C ASP A 124 13.92 -41.20 26.00
N GLN A 125 14.65 -40.15 26.37
CA GLN A 125 15.27 -40.01 27.70
C GLN A 125 14.34 -39.34 28.73
N ALA A 126 13.44 -38.48 28.27
CA ALA A 126 12.55 -37.69 29.11
C ALA A 126 11.23 -38.40 29.47
N GLY A 127 10.87 -39.47 28.74
CA GLY A 127 9.70 -40.29 29.00
C GLY A 127 8.41 -39.47 29.09
N GLU A 128 7.59 -39.70 30.12
CA GLU A 128 6.30 -39.03 30.31
C GLU A 128 6.41 -37.50 30.37
N LYS A 129 7.45 -36.95 31.02
CA LYS A 129 7.67 -35.50 31.10
C LYS A 129 8.02 -34.91 29.73
N GLY A 130 8.74 -35.66 28.89
CA GLY A 130 9.04 -35.28 27.52
C GLY A 130 7.78 -35.23 26.66
N GLN A 131 6.87 -36.20 26.84
CA GLN A 131 5.61 -36.22 26.12
C GLN A 131 4.71 -35.04 26.50
N ILE A 132 4.66 -34.67 27.79
CA ILE A 132 3.93 -33.48 28.25
C ILE A 132 4.46 -32.21 27.57
N PHE A 133 5.79 -32.08 27.48
CA PHE A 133 6.41 -30.94 26.81
C PHE A 133 6.15 -30.92 25.30
N LEU A 134 6.20 -32.07 24.62
CA LEU A 134 5.82 -32.18 23.20
C LEU A 134 4.38 -31.75 22.96
N ASN A 135 3.43 -32.24 23.75
CA ASN A 135 2.02 -31.88 23.61
C ASN A 135 1.81 -30.36 23.81
N ALA A 136 2.59 -29.74 24.71
CA ALA A 136 2.57 -28.30 24.91
C ALA A 136 3.13 -27.52 23.70
N MET A 137 4.21 -28.02 23.07
CA MET A 137 4.77 -27.42 21.85
C MET A 137 3.79 -27.52 20.67
N GLN A 138 3.17 -28.68 20.46
CA GLN A 138 2.15 -28.87 19.41
C GLN A 138 0.94 -27.95 19.60
N SER A 139 0.48 -27.80 20.85
CA SER A 139 -0.59 -26.86 21.19
C SER A 139 -0.19 -25.38 20.94
N ALA A 140 1.10 -25.04 21.05
CA ALA A 140 1.61 -23.71 20.75
C ALA A 140 1.73 -23.47 19.25
N GLU A 141 2.17 -24.47 18.48
CA GLU A 141 2.20 -24.43 17.02
C GLU A 141 0.80 -24.17 16.46
N GLU A 142 -0.20 -24.93 16.92
CA GLU A 142 -1.59 -24.78 16.47
C GLU A 142 -2.16 -23.38 16.75
N LYS A 143 -1.75 -22.73 17.84
CA LYS A 143 -2.16 -21.36 18.15
C LYS A 143 -1.54 -20.33 17.20
N LEU A 144 -0.30 -20.56 16.79
CA LEU A 144 0.50 -19.67 15.95
C LEU A 144 0.27 -19.91 14.45
N ASP A 145 -0.19 -21.10 14.06
CA ASP A 145 -0.57 -21.43 12.68
C ASP A 145 -1.86 -20.69 12.32
N ASN A 146 -1.67 -19.52 11.70
CA ASN A 146 -2.76 -18.64 11.33
C ASN A 146 -3.46 -19.07 10.02
N ASP A 147 -2.79 -19.84 9.16
CA ASP A 147 -3.33 -20.28 7.86
C ASP A 147 -4.42 -21.35 8.06
N LYS A 148 -4.24 -22.27 9.03
CA LYS A 148 -5.28 -23.25 9.40
C LYS A 148 -6.59 -22.64 9.89
N LYS A 149 -6.59 -21.39 10.36
CA LYS A 149 -7.82 -20.70 10.79
C LYS A 149 -8.64 -20.15 9.62
N LEU A 150 -8.04 -20.12 8.43
CA LEU A 150 -8.62 -19.48 7.23
C LEU A 150 -9.16 -20.50 6.22
N THR A 151 -8.87 -21.80 6.38
CA THR A 151 -9.50 -22.92 5.65
C THR A 151 -10.62 -23.55 6.46
#